data_AF-A0A3A4W279-F1
#
_entry.id   AF-A0A3A4W279-F1
#
_cell.length_a   1.000
_cell.length_b   1.000
_cell.length_c   1.000
_cell.angle_alpha   90.00
_cell.angle_beta   90.00
_cell.angle_gamma   90.00
#
_symmetry.space_group_name_H-M   'P 1'
#
loop_
_entity.id
_entity.type
_entity.pdbx_description
1 polymer ?
#
loop_
_entity_poly.entity_id
_entity_poly.type
_entity_poly.pdbx_seq_one_letter_code
_entity_poly.pdbx_strand_id
1 'polypeptide(L)'
;MKKVLQALASATGVFLFVMIACSGERPGKPGAESGLGETLFKHNCAVCHPDGGNVINAEKTLRRKDLDANGIKKPEDIVGIMRNPGPGMRQFDESTIPDKDAKELAKYILKTFK
;
A
#
# COMPACT_ATOMS: atom_id res chain seq x y z
N MET A 1 -39.04 26.76 58.23
CA MET A 1 -40.26 25.99 58.51
C MET A 1 -40.71 25.27 57.24
N LYS A 2 -40.82 23.94 57.32
CA LYS A 2 -41.72 23.03 56.58
C LYS A 2 -41.53 22.99 55.04
N LYS A 3 -40.75 22.04 54.52
CA LYS A 3 -41.18 20.69 54.09
C LYS A 3 -42.43 20.73 53.20
N VAL A 4 -42.29 20.37 51.93
CA VAL A 4 -43.23 19.46 51.27
C VAL A 4 -42.47 18.57 50.29
N LEU A 5 -42.21 17.36 50.77
CA LEU A 5 -42.04 16.15 50.00
C LEU A 5 -43.45 15.63 49.64
N GLN A 6 -43.67 15.20 48.40
CA GLN A 6 -44.65 14.20 47.93
C GLN A 6 -44.64 14.24 46.39
N ALA A 7 -44.78 13.17 45.61
CA ALA A 7 -44.78 11.73 45.82
C ALA A 7 -44.75 11.10 44.40
N LEU A 8 -44.37 9.83 44.34
CA LEU A 8 -44.34 8.98 43.15
C LEU A 8 -45.74 8.71 42.56
N ALA A 9 -45.81 8.54 41.23
CA ALA A 9 -46.55 7.48 40.50
C ALA A 9 -46.37 7.73 38.98
N SER A 10 -45.50 7.01 38.29
CA SER A 10 -45.75 5.71 37.64
C SER A 10 -46.81 5.76 36.53
N ALA A 11 -46.34 5.89 35.28
CA ALA A 11 -47.03 5.34 34.11
C ALA A 11 -46.02 5.12 32.97
N THR A 12 -45.49 3.90 32.93
CA THR A 12 -45.19 3.11 31.73
C THR A 12 -44.92 3.83 30.41
N GLY A 13 -43.69 3.70 29.93
CA GLY A 13 -43.33 4.01 28.55
C GLY A 13 -41.91 3.56 28.25
N VAL A 14 -41.74 2.25 28.03
CA VAL A 14 -40.50 1.63 27.54
C VAL A 14 -40.01 2.40 26.31
N PHE A 15 -38.85 3.05 26.40
CA PHE A 15 -38.02 3.35 25.24
C PHE A 15 -36.55 3.15 25.61
N LEU A 16 -36.22 1.89 25.83
CA LEU A 16 -34.86 1.39 25.72
C LEU A 16 -34.53 1.39 24.22
N PHE A 17 -33.91 2.46 23.72
CA PHE A 17 -33.17 2.42 22.46
C PHE A 17 -31.80 3.07 22.66
N VAL A 18 -30.89 2.23 23.13
CA VAL A 18 -29.46 2.33 22.89
C VAL A 18 -29.25 2.45 21.38
N MET A 19 -28.76 3.59 20.92
CA MET A 19 -28.15 3.77 19.59
C MET A 19 -26.93 4.68 19.79
N ILE A 20 -25.84 4.11 20.28
CA ILE A 20 -24.74 3.58 19.46
C ILE A 20 -24.20 4.65 18.52
N ALA A 21 -23.03 5.14 18.91
CA ALA A 21 -22.17 6.02 18.17
C ALA A 21 -22.06 5.59 16.71
N CYS A 22 -22.30 6.53 15.79
CA CYS A 22 -21.88 6.43 14.41
C CYS A 22 -20.34 6.54 14.33
N SER A 23 -19.64 5.53 14.85
CA SER A 23 -18.28 5.25 14.40
C SER A 23 -18.40 4.67 12.99
N GLY A 24 -17.89 5.44 12.03
CA GLY A 24 -17.79 5.00 10.66
C GLY A 24 -16.84 3.84 10.55
N GLU A 25 -17.37 2.66 10.22
CA GLU A 25 -16.58 1.52 9.77
C GLU A 25 -17.28 0.95 8.54
N ARG A 26 -16.85 1.40 7.36
CA ARG A 26 -17.12 0.66 6.13
C ARG A 26 -16.28 -0.61 6.22
N PRO A 27 -16.85 -1.82 6.12
CA PRO A 27 -16.04 -3.02 5.90
C PRO A 27 -15.51 -2.96 4.47
N GLY A 28 -14.37 -2.29 4.28
CA GLY A 28 -13.53 -2.54 3.13
C GLY A 28 -13.12 -4.00 3.21
N LYS A 29 -13.53 -4.79 2.22
CA LYS A 29 -13.01 -6.14 1.99
C LYS A 29 -11.49 -6.09 2.17
N PRO A 30 -10.86 -6.92 3.03
CA PRO A 30 -9.42 -7.06 3.01
C PRO A 30 -9.07 -7.58 1.62
N GLY A 31 -8.64 -6.67 0.73
CA GLY A 31 -7.86 -7.07 -0.42
C GLY A 31 -6.68 -7.84 0.14
N ALA A 32 -6.37 -9.00 -0.45
CA ALA A 32 -5.24 -9.83 -0.06
C ALA A 32 -4.09 -8.94 0.40
N GLU A 33 -3.70 -9.06 1.67
CA GLU A 33 -2.65 -8.26 2.32
C GLU A 33 -1.49 -8.08 1.34
N SER A 34 -1.46 -6.96 0.61
CA SER A 34 -0.48 -6.76 -0.44
C SER A 34 0.85 -6.57 0.25
N GLY A 35 1.79 -7.47 0.01
CA GLY A 35 3.09 -7.42 0.66
C GLY A 35 3.77 -6.07 0.43
N LEU A 36 4.65 -5.65 1.35
CA LEU A 36 5.34 -4.36 1.30
C LEU A 36 5.89 -4.02 -0.09
N GLY A 37 6.54 -4.98 -0.76
CA GLY A 37 7.07 -4.78 -2.11
C GLY A 37 6.02 -4.47 -3.18
N GLU A 38 4.83 -5.07 -3.10
CA GLU A 38 3.72 -4.77 -4.01
C GLU A 38 3.17 -3.37 -3.78
N THR A 39 3.00 -2.98 -2.51
CA THR A 39 2.54 -1.64 -2.13
C THR A 39 3.51 -0.58 -2.62
N LEU A 40 4.81 -0.79 -2.39
CA LEU A 40 5.85 0.10 -2.90
C LEU A 40 5.84 0.19 -4.42
N PHE A 41 5.67 -0.94 -5.12
CA PHE A 41 5.62 -0.98 -6.58
C PHE A 41 4.46 -0.16 -7.13
N LYS A 42 3.25 -0.37 -6.59
CA LYS A 42 2.03 0.35 -6.99
C LYS A 42 2.18 1.85 -6.83
N HIS A 43 2.77 2.30 -5.72
CA HIS A 43 2.93 3.72 -5.42
C HIS A 43 4.05 4.39 -6.23
N ASN A 44 5.13 3.67 -6.51
CA ASN A 44 6.38 4.30 -6.98
C ASN A 44 6.79 3.94 -8.41
N CYS A 45 6.33 2.79 -8.92
CA CYS A 45 6.88 2.18 -10.13
C CYS A 45 5.81 2.00 -11.22
N ALA A 46 4.58 1.64 -10.82
CA ALA A 46 3.53 1.20 -11.74
C ALA A 46 3.11 2.24 -12.79
N VAL A 47 3.27 3.53 -12.50
CA VAL A 47 2.98 4.60 -13.47
C VAL A 47 3.86 4.48 -14.71
N CYS A 48 5.15 4.19 -14.53
CA CYS A 48 6.08 4.02 -15.63
C CYS A 48 6.17 2.56 -16.10
N HIS A 49 5.90 1.61 -15.20
CA HIS A 49 6.00 0.17 -15.44
C HIS A 49 4.66 -0.57 -15.26
N PRO A 50 3.60 -0.18 -15.97
CA PRO A 50 2.31 -0.88 -15.90
C PRO A 50 2.48 -2.31 -16.41
N ASP A 51 1.97 -3.29 -15.65
CA ASP A 51 2.07 -4.72 -15.94
C ASP A 51 3.51 -5.21 -16.25
N GLY A 52 4.51 -4.53 -15.69
CA GLY A 52 5.92 -4.83 -15.90
C GLY A 52 6.47 -4.32 -17.23
N GLY A 53 5.71 -3.53 -18.00
CA GLY A 53 6.17 -2.82 -19.19
C GLY A 53 7.10 -1.66 -18.85
N ASN A 54 7.30 -0.76 -19.82
CA ASN A 54 7.96 0.52 -19.59
C ASN A 54 7.44 1.53 -20.62
N VAL A 55 6.73 2.57 -20.14
CA VAL A 55 6.12 3.61 -20.98
C VAL A 55 7.13 4.63 -21.49
N ILE A 56 8.32 4.70 -20.89
CA ILE A 56 9.39 5.63 -21.26
C ILE A 56 10.29 4.99 -22.32
N ASN A 57 10.65 3.72 -22.15
CA ASN A 57 11.44 2.96 -23.11
C ASN A 57 10.92 1.52 -23.20
N ALA A 58 10.23 1.21 -24.30
CA ALA A 58 9.58 -0.09 -24.52
C ALA A 58 10.55 -1.28 -24.58
N GLU A 59 11.84 -1.06 -24.79
CA GLU A 59 12.87 -2.13 -24.80
C GLU A 59 13.42 -2.45 -23.40
N LYS A 60 13.12 -1.60 -22.40
CA LYS A 60 13.64 -1.74 -21.02
C LYS A 60 12.53 -2.07 -20.04
N THR A 61 11.87 -3.20 -20.24
CA THR A 61 10.77 -3.64 -19.38
C THR A 61 11.28 -4.36 -18.12
N LEU A 62 10.37 -4.66 -17.19
CA LEU A 62 10.63 -5.48 -16.00
C LEU A 62 10.39 -6.98 -16.24
N ARG A 63 10.08 -7.38 -17.48
CA ARG A 63 9.88 -8.80 -17.83
C ARG A 63 11.19 -9.55 -17.73
N ARG A 64 11.13 -10.82 -17.34
CA ARG A 64 12.33 -11.63 -17.06
C ARG A 64 13.31 -11.66 -18.23
N LYS A 65 12.82 -11.78 -19.46
CA LYS A 65 13.64 -11.78 -20.68
C LYS A 65 14.51 -10.53 -20.80
N ASP A 66 13.92 -9.35 -20.59
CA ASP A 66 14.61 -8.08 -20.76
C ASP A 66 15.57 -7.82 -19.59
N LEU A 67 15.15 -8.18 -18.37
CA LEU A 67 16.03 -8.16 -17.20
C LEU A 67 17.27 -9.05 -17.42
N ASP A 68 17.08 -10.28 -17.90
CA ASP A 68 18.18 -11.22 -18.18
C ASP A 68 19.11 -10.71 -19.29
N ALA A 69 18.55 -10.15 -20.36
CA ALA A 69 19.34 -9.57 -21.46
C ALA A 69 20.22 -8.40 -20.98
N ASN A 70 19.79 -7.69 -19.94
CA ASN A 70 20.55 -6.60 -19.32
C ASN A 70 21.36 -7.04 -18.09
N GLY A 71 21.44 -8.35 -17.80
CA GLY A 71 22.23 -8.88 -16.68
C GLY A 71 21.61 -8.67 -15.30
N ILE A 72 20.34 -8.26 -15.20
CA ILE A 72 19.63 -7.99 -13.95
C ILE A 72 18.99 -9.30 -13.48
N LYS A 73 19.55 -9.92 -12.43
CA LYS A 73 19.17 -11.28 -11.99
C LYS A 73 18.84 -11.37 -10.51
N LYS A 74 19.33 -10.44 -9.72
CA LYS A 74 19.23 -10.45 -8.26
C LYS A 74 18.55 -9.17 -7.77
N PRO A 75 17.93 -9.19 -6.58
CA PRO A 75 17.34 -7.99 -5.99
C PRO A 75 18.32 -6.82 -5.91
N GLU A 76 19.60 -7.10 -5.62
CA GLU A 76 20.66 -6.11 -5.49
C GLU A 76 20.91 -5.35 -6.81
N ASP A 77 20.75 -5.99 -7.96
CA ASP A 77 20.92 -5.35 -9.28
C ASP A 77 19.84 -4.28 -9.50
N ILE A 78 18.59 -4.59 -9.14
CA ILE A 78 17.48 -3.65 -9.23
C ILE A 78 17.67 -2.50 -8.24
N VAL A 79 18.09 -2.79 -7.00
CA VAL A 79 18.39 -1.74 -6.02
C VAL A 79 19.49 -0.82 -6.54
N GLY A 80 20.54 -1.36 -7.16
CA GLY A 80 21.59 -0.56 -7.81
C GLY A 80 21.04 0.40 -8.88
N ILE A 81 20.14 -0.07 -9.73
CA ILE A 81 19.47 0.76 -10.74
C ILE A 81 18.58 1.83 -10.09
N MET A 82 17.87 1.51 -9.03
CA MET A 82 17.07 2.50 -8.29
C MET A 82 17.94 3.63 -7.72
N ARG A 83 19.15 3.30 -7.25
CA ARG A 83 20.11 4.28 -6.72
C ARG A 83 20.80 5.09 -7.80
N ASN A 84 21.02 4.53 -8.99
CA ASN A 84 21.66 5.20 -10.13
C ASN A 84 20.96 4.84 -11.45
N PRO A 85 19.79 5.43 -11.73
CA PRO A 85 19.01 5.06 -12.89
C PRO A 85 19.57 5.65 -14.19
N GLY A 86 19.22 5.02 -15.31
CA GLY A 86 19.45 5.59 -16.63
C GLY A 86 18.50 6.76 -16.94
N PRO A 87 18.71 7.46 -18.07
CA PRO A 87 17.86 8.56 -18.50
C PRO A 87 16.38 8.18 -18.54
N GLY A 88 15.52 9.03 -17.99
CA GLY A 88 14.06 8.85 -18.00
C GLY A 88 13.48 8.13 -16.78
N MET A 89 14.30 7.58 -15.88
CA MET A 89 13.85 7.07 -14.58
C MET A 89 14.39 7.96 -13.47
N ARG A 90 13.50 8.38 -12.55
CA ARG A 90 13.92 9.17 -11.39
C ARG A 90 14.75 8.34 -10.42
N GLN A 91 15.69 8.98 -9.75
CA GLN A 91 16.44 8.34 -8.68
C GLN A 91 15.54 8.07 -7.46
N PHE A 92 15.82 6.96 -6.79
CA PHE A 92 15.26 6.63 -5.48
C PHE A 92 16.45 6.52 -4.54
N ASP A 93 16.66 7.52 -3.70
CA ASP A 93 17.68 7.48 -2.65
C ASP A 93 17.19 6.73 -1.40
N GLU A 94 18.10 6.51 -0.44
CA GLU A 94 17.79 5.84 0.83
C GLU A 94 16.77 6.60 1.68
N SER A 95 16.70 7.93 1.55
CA SER A 95 15.68 8.74 2.22
C SER A 95 14.28 8.56 1.64
N THR A 96 14.18 8.23 0.34
CA THR A 96 12.91 8.02 -0.36
C THR A 96 12.42 6.59 -0.18
N ILE A 97 13.31 5.60 -0.38
CA ILE A 97 13.02 4.19 -0.15
C ILE A 97 14.26 3.58 0.52
N PRO A 98 14.21 3.22 1.81
CA PRO A 98 15.33 2.58 2.51
C PRO A 98 15.73 1.25 1.88
N ASP A 99 16.99 0.82 2.05
CA ASP A 99 17.52 -0.39 1.41
C ASP A 99 16.72 -1.67 1.69
N LYS A 100 16.24 -1.82 2.92
CA LYS A 100 15.40 -2.96 3.32
C LYS A 100 14.13 -3.02 2.46
N ASP A 101 13.49 -1.88 2.26
CA ASP A 101 12.24 -1.75 1.54
C ASP A 101 12.46 -1.87 0.03
N ALA A 102 13.55 -1.27 -0.48
CA ALA A 102 14.00 -1.42 -1.85
C ALA A 102 14.28 -2.90 -2.20
N LYS A 103 14.84 -3.67 -1.26
CA LYS A 103 15.07 -5.10 -1.44
C LYS A 103 13.77 -5.91 -1.49
N GLU A 104 12.77 -5.59 -0.67
CA GLU A 104 11.45 -6.24 -0.75
C GLU A 104 10.71 -5.88 -2.04
N LEU A 105 10.81 -4.63 -2.49
CA LEU A 105 10.33 -4.18 -3.80
C LEU A 105 11.00 -4.95 -4.95
N ALA A 106 12.33 -5.06 -4.94
CA ALA A 106 13.08 -5.76 -5.96
C ALA A 106 12.74 -7.26 -6.02
N LYS A 107 12.57 -7.92 -4.87
CA LYS A 107 12.08 -9.31 -4.79
C LYS A 107 10.68 -9.44 -5.40
N TYR A 108 9.79 -8.49 -5.11
CA TYR A 108 8.46 -8.47 -5.70
C TYR A 108 8.52 -8.37 -7.23
N ILE A 109 9.33 -7.45 -7.78
CA ILE A 109 9.51 -7.28 -9.23
C ILE A 109 9.93 -8.60 -9.89
N LEU A 110 11.00 -9.23 -9.38
CA LEU A 110 11.52 -10.48 -9.93
C LEU A 110 10.54 -11.66 -9.83
N LYS A 111 9.71 -11.69 -8.78
CA LYS A 111 8.70 -12.73 -8.58
C LYS A 111 7.49 -12.55 -9.51
N THR A 112 7.09 -11.31 -9.73
CA THR A 112 5.82 -10.97 -10.39
C THR A 112 5.94 -10.95 -11.92
N PHE A 113 7.01 -10.38 -12.46
CA PHE A 113 7.15 -10.16 -13.91
C PHE A 113 8.05 -11.24 -14.53
N LYS A 114 7.41 -12.32 -14.98
CA LYS A 114 8.06 -13.45 -15.65
C LYS A 114 8.29 -13.21 -17.14
#